data_AF-A0A4Y3FQY7-F1
#
_entry.id   AF-A0A4Y3FQY7-F1
#
_cell.length_a   1.000
_cell.length_b   1.000
_cell.length_c   1.000
_cell.angle_alpha   90.00
_cell.angle_beta   90.00
_cell.angle_gamma   90.00
#
_symmetry.space_group_name_H-M   'P 1'
#
loop_
_entity.id
_entity.type
_entity.pdbx_description
1 polymer ?
#
loop_
_entity_poly.entity_id
_entity_poly.type
_entity_poly.pdbx_seq_one_letter_code
_entity_poly.pdbx_strand_id
1 'polypeptide(L)'
;MVIEIYQTEKSLKNALDNIENLQMPERNKELIQEFVDNALLGWNGEKLSKRRVLKYISVLKYIALILGKKEFDYVSTADIKKILRIIDDDPKKGEWSQHDYRILLKRYITWLREVA
;
A
#
# COMPACT_ATOMS: atom_id res chain seq x y z
N MET A 1 -25.86 2.59 -6.06
CA MET A 1 -25.25 1.25 -5.85
C MET A 1 -24.51 0.73 -7.09
N VAL A 2 -25.13 0.55 -8.27
CA VAL A 2 -24.42 0.10 -9.51
C VAL A 2 -23.34 1.10 -9.97
N ILE A 3 -23.65 2.40 -9.88
CA ILE A 3 -22.73 3.49 -10.25
C ILE A 3 -21.46 3.49 -9.37
N GLU A 4 -21.60 3.24 -8.06
CA GLU A 4 -20.46 3.23 -7.11
C GLU A 4 -19.51 2.04 -7.35
N ILE A 5 -20.06 0.88 -7.73
CA ILE A 5 -19.26 -0.30 -8.07
C ILE A 5 -18.46 -0.03 -9.35
N TYR A 6 -19.09 0.49 -10.40
CA TYR A 6 -18.42 0.82 -11.66
C TYR A 6 -17.31 1.86 -11.48
N GLN A 7 -17.57 2.90 -10.68
CA GLN A 7 -16.55 3.89 -10.34
C GLN A 7 -15.38 3.27 -9.59
N THR A 8 -15.63 2.35 -8.64
CA THR A 8 -14.58 1.68 -7.88
C THR A 8 -13.68 0.81 -8.76
N GLU A 9 -14.24 0.11 -9.75
CA GLU A 9 -13.47 -0.70 -10.69
C GLU A 9 -12.58 0.15 -11.59
N LYS A 10 -13.15 1.23 -12.15
CA LYS A 10 -12.40 2.19 -12.94
C LYS A 10 -11.27 2.84 -12.13
N SER A 11 -11.56 3.23 -10.88
CA SER A 11 -10.55 3.78 -9.98
C SER A 11 -9.43 2.80 -9.69
N LEU A 12 -9.74 1.52 -9.45
CA LEU A 12 -8.74 0.49 -9.18
C LEU A 12 -7.84 0.27 -10.40
N LYS A 13 -8.43 0.12 -11.58
CA LYS A 13 -7.68 0.01 -12.84
C LYS A 13 -6.74 1.22 -13.02
N ASN A 14 -7.28 2.44 -12.90
CA ASN A 14 -6.47 3.65 -13.00
C ASN A 14 -5.36 3.70 -11.94
N ALA A 15 -5.63 3.26 -10.71
CA ALA A 15 -4.64 3.26 -9.64
C ALA A 15 -3.48 2.31 -9.94
N LEU A 16 -3.76 1.14 -10.53
CA LEU A 16 -2.80 0.15 -11.00
C LEU A 16 -2.01 0.66 -12.21
N ASP A 17 -2.69 1.15 -13.25
CA ASP A 17 -2.04 1.71 -14.45
C ASP A 17 -1.10 2.87 -14.10
N ASN A 18 -1.44 3.65 -13.06
CA ASN A 18 -0.60 4.74 -12.58
C ASN A 18 0.63 4.29 -11.78
N ILE A 19 0.71 3.05 -11.29
CA ILE A 19 1.90 2.56 -10.56
C ILE A 19 3.13 2.55 -11.48
N GLU A 20 2.95 2.10 -12.72
CA GLU A 20 3.99 2.01 -13.75
C GLU A 20 4.73 3.34 -13.96
N ASN A 21 4.00 4.45 -13.88
CA ASN A 21 4.51 5.79 -14.14
C ASN A 21 5.17 6.46 -12.91
N LEU A 22 5.20 5.79 -11.76
CA LEU A 22 5.77 6.39 -10.55
C LEU A 22 7.28 6.33 -10.52
N GLN A 23 7.87 7.40 -10.00
CA GLN A 23 9.31 7.52 -9.77
C GLN A 23 9.75 6.75 -8.52
N MET A 24 9.73 5.43 -8.59
CA MET A 24 10.21 4.51 -7.55
C MET A 24 10.96 3.32 -8.18
N PRO A 25 11.73 2.52 -7.40
CA PRO A 25 12.35 1.31 -7.91
C PRO A 25 11.33 0.38 -8.57
N GLU A 26 11.72 -0.30 -9.65
CA GLU A 26 10.83 -1.19 -10.39
C GLU A 26 10.31 -2.32 -9.52
N ARG A 27 11.19 -2.89 -8.68
CA ARG A 27 10.82 -3.91 -7.71
C ARG A 27 9.70 -3.48 -6.76
N ASN A 28 9.64 -2.20 -6.38
CA ASN A 28 8.55 -1.70 -5.53
C ASN A 28 7.21 -1.67 -6.28
N LYS A 29 7.22 -1.39 -7.59
CA LYS A 29 6.02 -1.40 -8.41
C LYS A 29 5.46 -2.81 -8.54
N GLU A 30 6.35 -3.78 -8.80
CA GLU A 30 6.02 -5.21 -8.86
C GLU A 30 5.41 -5.68 -7.54
N LEU A 31 6.08 -5.42 -6.42
CA LEU A 31 5.60 -5.82 -5.10
C LEU A 31 4.25 -5.21 -4.73
N ILE A 32 3.97 -3.97 -5.14
CA ILE A 32 2.64 -3.36 -4.93
C ILE A 32 1.59 -4.13 -5.74
N GLN A 33 1.88 -4.46 -7.00
CA GLN A 33 0.95 -5.20 -7.86
C GLN A 33 0.68 -6.60 -7.33
N GLU A 34 1.74 -7.35 -7.00
CA GLU A 34 1.65 -8.69 -6.42
C GLU A 34 0.84 -8.67 -5.11
N PHE A 35 1.08 -7.68 -4.24
CA PHE A 35 0.33 -7.51 -3.00
C PHE A 35 -1.14 -7.19 -3.24
N VAL A 36 -1.44 -6.33 -4.23
CA VAL A 36 -2.81 -5.99 -4.59
C VAL A 36 -3.56 -7.21 -5.08
N ASP A 37 -2.95 -8.00 -5.96
CA ASP A 37 -3.54 -9.24 -6.47
C ASP A 37 -3.78 -10.24 -5.34
N ASN A 38 -2.78 -10.43 -4.46
CA ASN A 38 -2.92 -11.26 -3.27
C ASN A 38 -4.09 -10.80 -2.38
N ALA A 39 -4.19 -9.50 -2.11
CA ALA A 39 -5.24 -8.92 -1.28
C ALA A 39 -6.64 -9.05 -1.90
N LEU A 40 -6.76 -8.94 -3.24
CA LEU A 40 -8.02 -9.12 -3.96
C LEU A 40 -8.45 -10.59 -4.03
N LEU A 41 -7.49 -11.51 -4.07
CA LEU A 41 -7.75 -12.95 -4.07
C LEU A 41 -8.03 -13.50 -2.66
N GLY A 42 -7.42 -12.91 -1.63
CA GLY A 42 -7.43 -13.45 -0.27
C GLY A 42 -6.50 -14.68 -0.11
N TRP A 43 -5.48 -14.80 -0.97
CA TRP A 43 -4.50 -15.88 -0.87
C TRP A 43 -3.60 -15.62 0.34
N ASN A 44 -3.70 -16.44 1.40
CA ASN A 44 -3.08 -16.24 2.73
C ASN A 44 -3.70 -15.14 3.62
N GLY A 45 -4.96 -14.74 3.40
CA GLY A 45 -5.63 -13.82 4.32
C GLY A 45 -7.06 -13.45 3.96
N GLU A 46 -7.64 -12.50 4.69
CA GLU A 46 -8.99 -11.99 4.36
C GLU A 46 -8.99 -11.29 3.01
N LYS A 47 -9.83 -11.75 2.08
CA LYS A 47 -10.10 -11.04 0.82
C LYS A 47 -10.54 -9.60 1.09
N LEU A 48 -9.86 -8.64 0.47
CA LEU A 48 -10.17 -7.22 0.62
C LEU A 48 -11.13 -6.73 -0.46
N SER A 49 -11.98 -5.78 -0.08
CA SER A 49 -12.78 -5.04 -1.06
C SER A 49 -11.90 -4.13 -1.92
N LYS A 50 -12.31 -3.88 -3.16
CA LYS A 50 -11.60 -2.98 -4.08
C LYS A 50 -11.35 -1.58 -3.47
N ARG A 51 -12.28 -1.08 -2.65
CA ARG A 51 -12.13 0.19 -1.92
C ARG A 51 -10.99 0.14 -0.88
N ARG A 52 -10.87 -0.96 -0.13
CA ARG A 52 -9.75 -1.16 0.81
C ARG A 52 -8.42 -1.27 0.05
N VAL A 53 -8.41 -1.98 -1.07
CA VAL A 53 -7.22 -2.11 -1.94
C VAL A 53 -6.79 -0.76 -2.51
N LEU A 54 -7.71 0.09 -2.96
CA LEU A 54 -7.40 1.46 -3.40
C LEU A 54 -6.73 2.30 -2.31
N LYS A 55 -7.22 2.19 -1.08
CA LYS A 55 -6.57 2.81 0.09
C LYS A 55 -5.17 2.25 0.29
N TYR A 56 -5.02 0.93 0.11
CA TYR A 56 -3.74 0.27 0.30
C TYR A 56 -2.68 0.75 -0.71
N ILE A 57 -3.05 0.81 -1.99
CA ILE A 57 -2.22 1.38 -3.05
C ILE A 57 -1.81 2.82 -2.70
N SER A 58 -2.75 3.65 -2.26
CA SER A 58 -2.48 5.06 -1.93
C SER A 58 -1.46 5.19 -0.79
N VAL A 59 -1.56 4.34 0.23
CA VAL A 59 -0.61 4.31 1.35
C VAL A 59 0.76 3.80 0.92
N LEU A 60 0.84 2.73 0.13
CA LEU A 60 2.11 2.17 -0.34
C LEU A 60 2.85 3.15 -1.26
N LYS A 61 2.12 3.90 -2.10
CA LYS A 61 2.69 5.00 -2.90
C LYS A 61 3.30 6.09 -2.02
N TYR A 62 2.60 6.47 -0.94
CA TYR A 62 3.12 7.45 0.02
C TYR A 62 4.36 6.93 0.77
N ILE A 63 4.37 5.65 1.16
CA ILE A 63 5.53 5.02 1.80
C ILE A 63 6.72 4.97 0.83
N ALA A 64 6.51 4.63 -0.44
CA ALA A 64 7.55 4.67 -1.46
C ALA A 64 8.16 6.07 -1.59
N LEU A 65 7.34 7.13 -1.54
CA LEU A 65 7.83 8.51 -1.54
C LEU A 65 8.73 8.81 -0.34
N ILE A 66 8.37 8.34 0.86
CA ILE A 66 9.17 8.51 2.08
C ILE A 66 10.52 7.77 2.00
N LEU A 67 10.52 6.59 1.37
CA LEU A 67 11.69 5.72 1.22
C LEU A 67 12.58 6.11 0.02
N GLY A 68 12.06 6.88 -0.93
CA GLY A 68 12.78 7.32 -2.12
C GLY A 68 13.18 6.14 -3.00
N LYS A 69 14.49 5.91 -3.15
CA LYS A 69 15.07 4.85 -3.99
C LYS A 69 15.24 3.52 -3.27
N LYS A 70 14.89 3.43 -1.99
CA LYS A 70 15.03 2.19 -1.23
C LYS A 70 13.94 1.19 -1.64
N GLU A 71 14.34 -0.03 -1.95
CA GLU A 71 13.41 -1.11 -2.27
C GLU A 71 12.75 -1.67 -1.01
N PHE A 72 11.51 -2.12 -1.15
CA PHE A 72 10.69 -2.61 -0.04
C PHE A 72 11.26 -3.89 0.60
N ASP A 73 11.92 -4.74 -0.19
CA ASP A 73 12.58 -5.96 0.28
C ASP A 73 13.68 -5.68 1.31
N TYR A 74 14.27 -4.48 1.29
CA TYR A 74 15.37 -4.09 2.20
C TYR A 74 14.92 -3.11 3.30
N VAL A 75 13.62 -2.96 3.53
CA VAL A 75 13.08 -2.10 4.59
C VAL A 75 13.42 -2.68 5.96
N SER A 76 14.19 -1.91 6.74
CA SER A 76 14.58 -2.27 8.10
C SER A 76 13.55 -1.80 9.12
N THR A 77 13.67 -2.29 10.36
CA THR A 77 12.89 -1.77 11.49
C THR A 77 13.09 -0.27 11.72
N ALA A 78 14.28 0.27 11.43
CA ALA A 78 14.55 1.70 11.56
C ALA A 78 13.75 2.52 10.52
N ASP A 79 13.66 2.02 9.28
CA ASP A 79 12.86 2.65 8.23
C ASP A 79 11.36 2.65 8.58
N ILE A 80 10.86 1.53 9.13
CA ILE A 80 9.48 1.42 9.60
C ILE A 80 9.19 2.45 10.69
N LYS A 81 10.09 2.58 11.69
CA LYS A 81 9.95 3.60 12.75
C LYS A 81 9.96 5.02 12.16
N LYS A 82 10.80 5.28 11.17
CA LYS A 82 10.84 6.56 10.44
C LYS A 82 9.52 6.85 9.73
N ILE A 83 8.98 5.88 8.99
CA ILE A 83 7.68 5.99 8.31
C ILE A 83 6.58 6.33 9.31
N LEU A 84 6.48 5.57 10.41
CA LEU A 84 5.45 5.77 11.43
C LEU A 84 5.56 7.16 12.07
N ARG A 85 6.78 7.61 12.40
CA ARG A 85 7.00 8.95 12.93
C ARG A 85 6.55 10.05 11.98
N ILE A 86 6.88 9.94 10.69
CA ILE A 86 6.43 10.91 9.67
C ILE A 86 4.90 10.96 9.57
N ILE A 87 4.23 9.82 9.72
CA ILE A 87 2.76 9.74 9.68
C ILE A 87 2.15 10.33 10.95
N ASP A 88 2.72 10.05 12.13
CA ASP A 88 2.24 10.56 13.42
C ASP A 88 2.43 12.07 13.53
N ASP A 89 3.54 12.60 12.99
CA ASP A 89 3.88 14.01 13.02
C ASP A 89 3.14 14.83 11.92
N ASP A 90 2.43 14.19 10.98
CA ASP A 90 1.68 14.88 9.92
C ASP A 90 0.31 15.37 10.45
N PRO A 91 0.08 16.70 10.56
CA PRO A 91 -1.17 17.25 11.07
C PRO A 91 -2.39 16.94 10.19
N LYS A 92 -2.19 16.50 8.94
CA LYS A 92 -3.27 16.07 8.05
C LYS A 92 -3.69 14.61 8.29
N LYS A 93 -2.96 13.86 9.12
CA LYS A 93 -3.22 12.46 9.46
C LYS A 93 -3.72 12.38 10.88
N GLY A 94 -5.04 12.46 11.06
CA GLY A 94 -5.66 12.22 12.36
C GLY A 94 -5.49 10.76 12.83
N GLU A 95 -5.82 10.49 14.08
CA GLU A 95 -5.61 9.20 14.76
C GLU A 95 -6.07 7.98 13.96
N TRP A 96 -7.26 8.05 13.36
CA TRP A 96 -7.80 6.97 12.52
C TRP A 96 -6.91 6.66 11.31
N SER A 97 -6.40 7.71 10.66
CA SER A 97 -5.47 7.53 9.55
C SER A 97 -4.18 6.88 10.04
N GLN A 98 -3.59 7.38 11.12
CA GLN A 98 -2.36 6.80 11.70
C GLN A 98 -2.55 5.31 12.04
N HIS A 99 -3.68 4.96 12.63
CA HIS A 99 -4.05 3.58 12.92
C HIS A 99 -4.15 2.71 11.66
N ASP A 100 -4.82 3.20 10.61
CA ASP A 100 -4.93 2.51 9.32
C ASP A 100 -3.56 2.25 8.69
N TYR A 101 -2.65 3.23 8.73
CA TYR A 101 -1.28 3.05 8.22
C TYR A 101 -0.56 1.93 8.96
N ARG A 102 -0.71 1.82 10.29
CA ARG A 102 -0.08 0.74 11.09
C ARG A 102 -0.64 -0.63 10.72
N ILE A 103 -1.96 -0.77 10.61
CA ILE A 103 -2.61 -2.04 10.22
C ILE A 103 -2.11 -2.48 8.84
N LEU A 104 -2.14 -1.57 7.87
CA LEU A 104 -1.72 -1.85 6.52
C LEU A 104 -0.24 -2.21 6.46
N LEU A 105 0.63 -1.40 7.08
CA LEU A 105 2.06 -1.62 7.06
C LEU A 105 2.42 -2.98 7.68
N LYS A 106 1.76 -3.34 8.80
CA LYS A 106 1.89 -4.67 9.41
C LYS A 106 1.51 -5.75 8.41
N ARG A 107 0.34 -5.64 7.79
CA ARG A 107 -0.16 -6.63 6.82
C ARG A 107 0.76 -6.77 5.61
N TYR A 108 1.21 -5.65 5.05
CA TYR A 108 2.12 -5.63 3.90
C TYR A 108 3.46 -6.30 4.23
N ILE A 109 4.06 -5.96 5.38
CA ILE A 109 5.34 -6.57 5.79
C ILE A 109 5.17 -8.06 6.11
N THR A 110 4.05 -8.47 6.70
CA THR A 110 3.76 -9.89 6.92
C THR A 110 3.69 -10.63 5.60
N TRP A 111 2.92 -10.13 4.63
CA TRP A 111 2.86 -10.70 3.29
C TRP A 111 4.22 -10.74 2.62
N LEU A 112 5.01 -9.66 2.71
CA LEU A 112 6.32 -9.56 2.08
C LEU A 112 7.27 -10.68 2.56
N ARG A 113 7.20 -11.04 3.83
CA ARG A 113 8.01 -12.14 4.42
C ARG A 113 7.58 -13.54 3.97
N GLU A 114 6.39 -13.69 3.41
CA GLU A 114 5.92 -14.98 2.88
C GLU A 114 6.32 -15.16 1.41
N VAL A 115 6.59 -14.07 0.69
CA VAL A 115 6.91 -14.07 -0.75
C VAL A 115 8.37 -13.75 -1.07
N ALA A 116 9.10 -13.12 -0.15
CA ALA A 116 10.54 -12.86 -0.23
C ALA A 116 11.36 -14.01 0.36
#